data_AF-Q3KAG2-F1
#
_entry.id   AF-Q3KAG2-F1
#
_cell.length_a   1.000
_cell.length_b   1.000
_cell.length_c   1.000
_cell.angle_alpha   90.00
_cell.angle_beta   90.00
_cell.angle_gamma   90.00
#
_symmetry.space_group_name_H-M   'P 1'
#
loop_
_entity.id
_entity.type
_entity.pdbx_description
1 polymer ?
#
loop_
_entity_poly.entity_id
_entity_poly.type
_entity_poly.pdbx_seq_one_letter_code
_entity_poly.pdbx_strand_id
1 'polypeptide(L)'
;MSDLNNTLVKKIKASSARWNPLRKVDTLGQFDFNTCVVMLDSLESPSVNGVTLSDLESVEKIDLATCERLMKALVLAVHEYTHFVDSTSTLWGLRHLRMMHRAYVCVDNDEAKFHVMRSYYNHLRRLKLPQYYTTVSQQFITDRPWLSRLTTGREFRPDGKPGERPILFVRFYNEKWDPIVRSPISTISLLETGAMAAEMEAARSLLRRIEDEDQRIVATSLFEENAFEYLYNPNLTEYSVCAHLVANRFNVSEATLAFWAASVIAKVALNASLDVFATVLKNIRVYFAGVGLRYSEDEAKAIRRALGNNDPGALFYVICFMMHGDALKNPVSFGASLVVAMARFGVHFEKNYERTALDEAQSIFAEIKESSFDTIARVASAGFENLNKMIGGFGMLKLTDMHLPPVLLGDSKQHDFHPADINKLKGVDLEASYFEMSEGQERMQNFGDACI
;
A
#
# COMPACT_ATOMS: atom_id res chain seq x y z
N MET A 1 -0.07 -35.93 12.87
CA MET A 1 0.97 -35.82 13.93
C MET A 1 2.29 -35.22 13.40
N SER A 2 2.28 -34.28 12.44
CA SER A 2 3.51 -33.62 11.93
C SER A 2 3.56 -32.10 12.17
N ASP A 3 2.51 -31.48 12.73
CA ASP A 3 2.39 -30.01 12.84
C ASP A 3 2.94 -29.39 14.13
N LEU A 4 3.45 -30.21 15.06
CA LEU A 4 3.96 -29.74 16.36
C LEU A 4 5.39 -29.18 16.30
N ASN A 5 6.12 -29.33 15.19
CA ASN A 5 7.53 -28.91 15.07
C ASN A 5 7.78 -27.71 14.12
N ASN A 6 6.73 -27.09 13.57
CA ASN A 6 6.90 -25.90 12.73
C ASN A 6 6.85 -24.63 13.59
N THR A 7 7.91 -23.83 13.54
CA THR A 7 7.94 -22.49 14.17
C THR A 7 6.84 -21.60 13.61
N LEU A 8 6.39 -20.61 14.38
CA LEU A 8 5.36 -19.65 13.94
C LEU A 8 5.70 -19.01 12.58
N VAL A 9 6.97 -18.62 12.39
CA VAL A 9 7.49 -18.11 11.11
C VAL A 9 7.25 -19.08 9.96
N LYS A 10 7.50 -20.38 10.15
CA LYS A 10 7.27 -21.39 9.11
C LYS A 10 5.78 -21.55 8.80
N LYS A 11 4.91 -21.51 9.82
CA LYS A 11 3.45 -21.61 9.65
C LYS A 11 2.90 -20.42 8.86
N ILE A 12 3.25 -19.20 9.26
CA ILE A 12 2.85 -17.98 8.53
C ILE A 12 3.42 -17.99 7.11
N LYS A 13 4.70 -18.35 6.93
CA LYS A 13 5.26 -18.50 5.57
C LYS A 13 4.50 -19.53 4.75
N ALA A 14 4.09 -20.66 5.31
CA ALA A 14 3.33 -21.65 4.55
C ALA A 14 1.97 -21.10 4.12
N SER A 15 1.20 -20.48 5.03
CA SER A 15 -0.12 -19.91 4.72
C SER A 15 -0.04 -18.69 3.79
N SER A 16 0.93 -17.81 4.00
CA SER A 16 1.16 -16.59 3.20
C SER A 16 1.71 -16.88 1.80
N ALA A 17 2.38 -18.02 1.56
CA ALA A 17 2.92 -18.39 0.23
C ALA A 17 1.90 -18.31 -0.89
N ARG A 18 0.67 -18.66 -0.55
CA ARG A 18 -0.41 -18.83 -1.50
C ARG A 18 -1.15 -17.52 -1.78
N TRP A 19 -1.18 -16.60 -0.82
CA TRP A 19 -2.12 -15.49 -0.80
C TRP A 19 -1.53 -14.13 -0.47
N ASN A 20 -0.29 -14.05 0.00
CA ASN A 20 0.33 -12.76 0.27
C ASN A 20 0.84 -12.15 -1.06
N PRO A 21 0.22 -11.06 -1.55
CA PRO A 21 0.59 -10.44 -2.81
C PRO A 21 2.05 -9.93 -2.84
N LEU A 22 2.60 -9.53 -1.69
CA LEU A 22 3.89 -8.85 -1.58
C LEU A 22 5.11 -9.78 -1.55
N ARG A 23 4.90 -11.01 -1.08
CA ARG A 23 5.99 -11.97 -0.83
C ARG A 23 6.88 -12.31 -2.04
N LYS A 24 6.41 -12.13 -3.27
CA LYS A 24 7.22 -12.45 -4.47
C LYS A 24 8.36 -11.47 -4.71
N VAL A 25 8.37 -10.31 -4.05
CA VAL A 25 9.36 -9.26 -4.27
C VAL A 25 10.02 -8.79 -3.00
N ASP A 26 9.31 -8.76 -1.88
CA ASP A 26 9.97 -8.61 -0.59
C ASP A 26 10.41 -9.98 -0.04
N THR A 27 11.72 -10.20 -0.02
CA THR A 27 12.33 -11.39 0.59
C THR A 27 12.89 -11.10 1.98
N LEU A 28 12.84 -9.84 2.40
CA LEU A 28 13.42 -9.34 3.64
C LEU A 28 12.38 -9.19 4.75
N GLY A 29 11.13 -8.88 4.39
CA GLY A 29 9.97 -8.77 5.27
C GLY A 29 8.67 -9.23 4.61
N GLN A 30 7.60 -9.27 5.39
CA GLN A 30 6.23 -9.36 4.86
C GLN A 30 5.18 -8.93 5.89
N PHE A 31 4.17 -8.17 5.43
CA PHE A 31 2.89 -8.01 6.10
C PHE A 31 1.87 -9.06 5.60
N ASP A 32 1.23 -9.80 6.50
CA ASP A 32 0.18 -10.76 6.14
C ASP A 32 -1.23 -10.16 6.23
N PHE A 33 -1.85 -9.94 5.07
CA PHE A 33 -3.21 -9.41 4.91
C PHE A 33 -4.32 -10.28 5.52
N ASN A 34 -4.07 -11.54 5.90
CA ASN A 34 -5.09 -12.41 6.49
C ASN A 34 -5.10 -12.40 8.02
N THR A 35 -3.96 -12.08 8.63
CA THR A 35 -3.74 -12.19 10.09
C THR A 35 -3.25 -10.89 10.71
N CYS A 36 -2.94 -9.88 9.90
CA CYS A 36 -2.36 -8.59 10.28
C CYS A 36 -0.99 -8.67 10.97
N VAL A 37 -0.30 -9.81 10.86
CA VAL A 37 1.05 -9.98 11.40
C VAL A 37 2.09 -9.30 10.51
N VAL A 38 2.99 -8.56 11.14
CA VAL A 38 4.17 -7.94 10.52
C VAL A 38 5.38 -8.84 10.76
N MET A 39 6.08 -9.23 9.71
CA MET A 39 7.27 -10.08 9.78
C MET A 39 8.49 -9.40 9.17
N LEU A 40 9.64 -9.50 9.84
CA LEU A 40 10.93 -9.02 9.35
C LEU A 40 11.87 -10.21 9.21
N ASP A 41 11.68 -10.96 8.13
CA ASP A 41 12.28 -12.27 7.87
C ASP A 41 13.80 -12.29 7.84
N SER A 42 14.42 -11.18 7.40
CA SER A 42 15.87 -11.01 7.31
C SER A 42 16.52 -10.53 8.61
N LEU A 43 15.72 -10.21 9.63
CA LEU A 43 16.19 -9.71 10.92
C LEU A 43 16.07 -10.78 11.99
N GLU A 44 17.02 -10.75 12.92
CA GLU A 44 17.05 -11.58 14.11
C GLU A 44 17.23 -10.68 15.33
N SER A 45 16.96 -11.21 16.53
CA SER A 45 17.01 -10.43 17.78
C SER A 45 18.30 -9.60 17.96
N PRO A 46 19.50 -10.09 17.64
CA PRO A 46 20.72 -9.28 17.76
C PRO A 46 20.74 -8.05 16.84
N SER A 47 20.05 -8.09 15.70
CA SER A 47 20.02 -6.98 14.73
C SER A 47 19.17 -5.81 15.21
N VAL A 48 18.17 -6.07 16.05
CA VAL A 48 17.16 -5.09 16.48
C VAL A 48 17.29 -4.69 17.96
N ASN A 49 18.26 -5.27 18.67
CA ASN A 49 18.47 -4.96 20.08
C ASN A 49 18.73 -3.46 20.30
N GLY A 50 17.94 -2.85 21.18
CA GLY A 50 17.97 -1.42 21.48
C GLY A 50 17.53 -0.50 20.33
N VAL A 51 16.89 -1.02 19.27
CA VAL A 51 16.40 -0.23 18.14
C VAL A 51 14.90 0.03 18.30
N THR A 52 14.50 1.30 18.17
CA THR A 52 13.12 1.76 18.28
C THR A 52 12.79 2.80 17.21
N LEU A 53 11.50 3.03 16.93
CA LEU A 53 11.09 4.07 15.96
C LEU A 53 11.54 5.47 16.37
N SER A 54 11.73 5.74 17.67
CA SER A 54 12.25 7.02 18.17
C SER A 54 13.66 7.32 17.66
N ASP A 55 14.43 6.30 17.25
CA ASP A 55 15.73 6.49 16.63
C ASP A 55 15.63 7.29 15.33
N LEU A 56 14.50 7.26 14.61
CA LEU A 56 14.29 8.03 13.38
C LEU A 56 14.08 9.53 13.64
N GLU A 57 13.72 9.91 14.87
CA GLU A 57 13.51 11.30 15.30
C GLU A 57 14.75 11.90 15.98
N SER A 58 15.73 11.06 16.33
CA SER A 58 16.98 11.52 16.95
C SER A 58 17.80 12.39 16.00
N VAL A 59 18.41 13.44 16.56
CA VAL A 59 19.35 14.32 15.85
C VAL A 59 20.81 14.02 16.20
N GLU A 60 21.05 13.03 17.07
CA GLU A 60 22.38 12.66 17.50
C GLU A 60 23.20 12.10 16.34
N LYS A 61 24.45 12.55 16.26
CA LYS A 61 25.42 12.07 15.27
C LYS A 61 25.86 10.65 15.60
N ILE A 62 26.04 9.85 14.56
CA ILE A 62 26.39 8.44 14.65
C ILE A 62 27.51 8.10 13.67
N ASP A 63 28.27 7.05 13.96
CA ASP A 63 29.22 6.49 13.01
C ASP A 63 28.50 5.71 11.89
N LEU A 64 29.25 5.40 10.82
CA LEU A 64 28.71 4.68 9.67
C LEU A 64 28.19 3.29 10.06
N ALA A 65 28.90 2.56 10.92
CA ALA A 65 28.49 1.22 11.35
C ALA A 65 27.15 1.21 12.10
N THR A 66 26.93 2.20 12.97
CA THR A 66 25.65 2.40 13.66
C THR A 66 24.56 2.79 12.67
N CYS A 67 24.87 3.66 11.70
CA CYS A 67 23.94 4.03 10.63
C CYS A 67 23.51 2.81 9.82
N GLU A 68 24.45 1.97 9.38
CA GLU A 68 24.17 0.73 8.63
C GLU A 68 23.27 -0.23 9.43
N ARG A 69 23.57 -0.41 10.73
CA ARG A 69 22.76 -1.25 11.61
C ARG A 69 21.32 -0.71 11.74
N LEU A 70 21.17 0.59 11.98
CA LEU A 70 19.87 1.24 12.10
C LEU A 70 19.11 1.20 10.76
N MET A 71 19.78 1.44 9.64
CA MET A 71 19.18 1.38 8.31
C MET A 71 18.65 -0.02 8.03
N LYS A 72 19.44 -1.07 8.28
CA LYS A 72 19.02 -2.46 8.08
C LYS A 72 17.73 -2.80 8.83
N ALA A 73 17.59 -2.32 10.07
CA ALA A 73 16.44 -2.62 10.91
C ALA A 73 15.24 -1.71 10.64
N LEU A 74 15.45 -0.39 10.72
CA LEU A 74 14.37 0.59 10.70
C LEU A 74 13.78 0.80 9.32
N VAL A 75 14.58 0.75 8.25
CA VAL A 75 14.05 0.92 6.88
C VAL A 75 13.05 -0.19 6.56
N LEU A 76 13.41 -1.44 6.86
CA LEU A 76 12.52 -2.58 6.69
C LEU A 76 11.31 -2.51 7.64
N ALA A 77 11.52 -2.14 8.91
CA ALA A 77 10.41 -2.02 9.85
C ALA A 77 9.39 -0.96 9.42
N VAL A 78 9.83 0.23 8.96
CA VAL A 78 8.89 1.27 8.50
C VAL A 78 8.19 0.87 7.21
N HIS A 79 8.85 0.12 6.32
CA HIS A 79 8.22 -0.41 5.10
C HIS A 79 7.02 -1.29 5.48
N GLU A 80 7.25 -2.30 6.32
CA GLU A 80 6.19 -3.26 6.67
C GLU A 80 5.14 -2.66 7.62
N TYR A 81 5.52 -1.75 8.52
CA TYR A 81 4.52 -0.99 9.28
C TYR A 81 3.68 -0.09 8.40
N THR A 82 4.21 0.42 7.30
CA THR A 82 3.40 1.20 6.36
C THR A 82 2.34 0.32 5.70
N HIS A 83 2.67 -0.92 5.31
CA HIS A 83 1.66 -1.88 4.86
C HIS A 83 0.61 -2.18 5.92
N PHE A 84 1.03 -2.38 7.18
CA PHE A 84 0.11 -2.55 8.30
C PHE A 84 -0.83 -1.34 8.43
N VAL A 85 -0.30 -0.13 8.48
CA VAL A 85 -1.08 1.10 8.63
C VAL A 85 -2.00 1.31 7.44
N ASP A 86 -1.51 1.18 6.21
CA ASP A 86 -2.35 1.37 5.02
C ASP A 86 -3.47 0.32 4.95
N SER A 87 -3.23 -0.91 5.44
CA SER A 87 -4.20 -2.01 5.42
C SER A 87 -5.15 -2.08 6.62
N THR A 88 -4.94 -1.23 7.64
CA THR A 88 -5.77 -1.24 8.86
C THR A 88 -6.32 0.14 9.23
N SER A 89 -5.63 1.20 8.80
CA SER A 89 -5.84 2.58 9.24
C SER A 89 -6.20 3.54 8.10
N THR A 90 -6.30 3.07 6.86
CA THR A 90 -6.99 3.82 5.78
C THR A 90 -8.44 3.39 5.69
N LEU A 91 -9.29 4.16 5.01
CA LEU A 91 -10.67 3.72 4.76
C LEU A 91 -10.73 2.44 3.93
N TRP A 92 -9.82 2.27 2.96
CA TRP A 92 -9.62 1.02 2.26
C TRP A 92 -9.23 -0.13 3.22
N GLY A 93 -8.30 0.12 4.14
CA GLY A 93 -7.88 -0.83 5.16
C GLY A 93 -9.02 -1.25 6.11
N LEU A 94 -9.82 -0.30 6.58
CA LEU A 94 -11.01 -0.60 7.41
C LEU A 94 -12.04 -1.42 6.62
N ARG A 95 -12.26 -1.13 5.34
CA ARG A 95 -13.12 -1.97 4.47
C ARG A 95 -12.54 -3.38 4.33
N HIS A 96 -11.22 -3.51 4.20
CA HIS A 96 -10.53 -4.79 4.16
C HIS A 96 -10.76 -5.59 5.47
N LEU A 97 -10.57 -4.96 6.63
CA LEU A 97 -10.87 -5.56 7.94
C LEU A 97 -12.33 -5.96 8.09
N ARG A 98 -13.28 -5.17 7.56
CA ARG A 98 -14.70 -5.53 7.54
C ARG A 98 -14.97 -6.79 6.72
N MET A 99 -14.32 -6.92 5.56
CA MET A 99 -14.47 -8.11 4.71
C MET A 99 -13.87 -9.35 5.39
N MET A 100 -12.72 -9.19 6.04
CA MET A 100 -12.09 -10.21 6.86
C MET A 100 -13.01 -10.65 8.01
N HIS A 101 -13.50 -9.69 8.81
CA HIS A 101 -14.47 -9.93 9.89
C HIS A 101 -15.67 -10.74 9.40
N ARG A 102 -16.38 -10.26 8.36
CA ARG A 102 -17.57 -10.93 7.82
C ARG A 102 -17.27 -12.35 7.33
N ALA A 103 -16.12 -12.56 6.70
CA ALA A 103 -15.71 -13.88 6.24
C ALA A 103 -15.40 -14.82 7.42
N TYR A 104 -14.75 -14.31 8.46
CA TYR A 104 -14.27 -15.12 9.57
C TYR A 104 -15.38 -15.45 10.56
N VAL A 105 -16.33 -14.55 10.81
CA VAL A 105 -17.51 -14.83 11.67
C VAL A 105 -18.64 -15.56 10.94
N CYS A 106 -18.48 -15.86 9.65
CA CYS A 106 -19.49 -16.55 8.86
C CYS A 106 -19.77 -17.94 9.46
N VAL A 107 -21.01 -18.16 9.92
CA VAL A 107 -21.45 -19.42 10.51
C VAL A 107 -21.56 -20.48 9.42
N ASP A 108 -21.05 -21.67 9.68
CA ASP A 108 -20.90 -22.80 8.76
C ASP A 108 -22.17 -23.60 8.47
N ASN A 109 -23.33 -23.18 9.03
CA ASN A 109 -24.61 -23.88 8.89
C ASN A 109 -25.66 -23.13 8.04
N ASP A 110 -25.30 -21.97 7.48
CA ASP A 110 -26.18 -21.14 6.64
C ASP A 110 -25.51 -20.85 5.30
N GLU A 111 -25.68 -21.76 4.33
CA GLU A 111 -25.08 -21.68 3.00
C GLU A 111 -25.38 -20.37 2.27
N ALA A 112 -26.55 -19.76 2.52
CA ALA A 112 -26.94 -18.50 1.89
C ALA A 112 -25.99 -17.34 2.26
N LYS A 113 -25.28 -17.45 3.39
CA LYS A 113 -24.31 -16.44 3.86
C LYS A 113 -22.89 -16.69 3.37
N PHE A 114 -22.55 -17.86 2.83
CA PHE A 114 -21.16 -18.20 2.47
C PHE A 114 -20.54 -17.30 1.40
N HIS A 115 -21.36 -16.58 0.64
CA HIS A 115 -20.91 -15.61 -0.36
C HIS A 115 -19.96 -14.53 0.21
N VAL A 116 -20.00 -14.24 1.52
CA VAL A 116 -19.07 -13.30 2.16
C VAL A 116 -17.63 -13.84 2.21
N MET A 117 -17.45 -15.15 2.39
CA MET A 117 -16.13 -15.80 2.32
C MET A 117 -15.56 -15.71 0.90
N ARG A 118 -16.37 -16.01 -0.12
CA ARG A 118 -15.96 -15.87 -1.53
C ARG A 118 -15.67 -14.42 -1.90
N SER A 119 -16.41 -13.47 -1.34
CA SER A 119 -16.17 -12.04 -1.52
C SER A 119 -14.80 -11.62 -1.01
N TYR A 120 -14.43 -12.03 0.22
CA TYR A 120 -13.11 -11.74 0.80
C TYR A 120 -11.97 -12.47 0.06
N TYR A 121 -12.16 -13.74 -0.28
CA TYR A 121 -11.23 -14.50 -1.12
C TYR A 121 -10.91 -13.78 -2.44
N ASN A 122 -11.94 -13.31 -3.14
CA ASN A 122 -11.77 -12.57 -4.40
C ASN A 122 -11.15 -11.18 -4.19
N HIS A 123 -11.39 -10.54 -3.04
CA HIS A 123 -10.72 -9.29 -2.67
C HIS A 123 -9.21 -9.48 -2.55
N LEU A 124 -8.76 -10.51 -1.82
CA LEU A 124 -7.33 -10.84 -1.67
C LEU A 124 -6.67 -11.11 -3.02
N ARG A 125 -7.33 -11.88 -3.90
CA ARG A 125 -6.85 -12.16 -5.26
C ARG A 125 -6.76 -10.93 -6.16
N ARG A 126 -7.46 -9.84 -5.82
CA ARG A 126 -7.44 -8.59 -6.58
C ARG A 126 -6.46 -7.57 -6.03
N LEU A 127 -5.89 -7.78 -4.84
CA LEU A 127 -4.85 -6.89 -4.30
C LEU A 127 -3.69 -6.76 -5.28
N LYS A 128 -3.21 -7.91 -5.75
CA LYS A 128 -2.22 -8.05 -6.80
C LYS A 128 -2.78 -8.87 -7.94
N LEU A 129 -2.75 -8.29 -9.12
CA LEU A 129 -3.23 -8.96 -10.30
C LEU A 129 -2.29 -10.10 -10.69
N PRO A 130 -2.81 -11.20 -11.26
CA PRO A 130 -1.96 -12.27 -11.79
C PRO A 130 -0.89 -11.74 -12.75
N GLN A 131 0.29 -12.36 -12.73
CA GLN A 131 1.45 -11.97 -13.56
C GLN A 131 1.11 -11.79 -15.05
N TYR A 132 0.12 -12.52 -15.56
CA TYR A 132 -0.40 -12.36 -16.92
C TYR A 132 -0.73 -10.90 -17.31
N TYR A 133 -1.19 -10.09 -16.36
CA TYR A 133 -1.57 -8.70 -16.64
C TYR A 133 -0.36 -7.77 -16.82
N THR A 134 0.80 -8.16 -16.28
CA THR A 134 2.08 -7.44 -16.41
C THR A 134 2.91 -8.06 -17.53
N THR A 135 3.37 -7.26 -18.48
CA THR A 135 4.17 -7.75 -19.61
C THR A 135 5.46 -6.96 -19.74
N VAL A 136 6.60 -7.62 -19.56
CA VAL A 136 7.94 -7.09 -19.83
C VAL A 136 8.32 -7.50 -21.26
N SER A 137 8.81 -6.57 -22.07
CA SER A 137 9.27 -6.86 -23.42
C SER A 137 10.46 -7.84 -23.39
N GLN A 138 10.66 -8.64 -24.45
CA GLN A 138 11.80 -9.56 -24.52
C GLN A 138 13.09 -8.88 -24.99
N GLN A 139 12.96 -7.76 -25.69
CA GLN A 139 14.06 -6.93 -26.17
C GLN A 139 13.72 -5.49 -25.80
N PHE A 140 14.44 -4.94 -24.82
CA PHE A 140 14.29 -3.55 -24.42
C PHE A 140 15.65 -2.97 -24.08
N ILE A 141 15.83 -1.71 -24.47
CA ILE A 141 16.88 -0.86 -23.95
C ILE A 141 16.23 -0.03 -22.85
N THR A 142 16.73 -0.14 -21.60
CA THR A 142 16.19 0.59 -20.44
C THR A 142 16.70 2.02 -20.32
N ASP A 143 17.27 2.56 -21.39
CA ASP A 143 17.78 3.93 -21.43
C ASP A 143 16.71 4.91 -20.93
N ARG A 144 17.16 5.80 -20.08
CA ARG A 144 16.33 6.80 -19.40
C ARG A 144 16.28 8.07 -20.27
N PRO A 145 15.20 8.86 -20.20
CA PRO A 145 13.98 8.67 -19.41
C PRO A 145 12.98 7.70 -20.05
N TRP A 146 12.11 7.12 -19.21
CA TRP A 146 11.01 6.28 -19.67
C TRP A 146 9.74 7.10 -19.91
N LEU A 147 9.22 7.06 -21.12
CA LEU A 147 7.94 7.66 -21.47
C LEU A 147 6.79 6.76 -21.01
N SER A 148 5.62 7.34 -20.72
CA SER A 148 4.45 6.57 -20.29
C SER A 148 3.17 6.90 -21.06
N ARG A 149 2.32 5.89 -21.24
CA ARG A 149 0.97 6.03 -21.82
C ARG A 149 -0.02 5.17 -21.06
N LEU A 150 -1.19 5.72 -20.75
CA LEU A 150 -2.32 4.94 -20.25
C LEU A 150 -2.86 4.01 -21.34
N THR A 151 -3.09 2.76 -20.98
CA THR A 151 -3.89 1.82 -21.75
C THR A 151 -4.89 1.13 -20.83
N THR A 152 -5.89 0.47 -21.39
CA THR A 152 -6.94 -0.18 -20.60
C THR A 152 -7.14 -1.63 -21.04
N GLY A 153 -7.51 -2.48 -20.09
CA GLY A 153 -7.90 -3.87 -20.33
C GLY A 153 -9.04 -4.26 -19.40
N ARG A 154 -9.29 -5.56 -19.25
CA ARG A 154 -10.38 -6.09 -18.42
C ARG A 154 -9.92 -7.30 -17.63
N GLU A 155 -10.46 -7.47 -16.43
CA GLU A 155 -10.34 -8.72 -15.69
C GLU A 155 -11.05 -9.83 -16.46
N PHE A 156 -10.39 -10.99 -16.59
CA PHE A 156 -11.02 -12.20 -17.11
C PHE A 156 -11.85 -12.90 -16.03
N ARG A 157 -13.01 -13.42 -16.45
CA ARG A 157 -13.89 -14.26 -15.63
C ARG A 157 -13.32 -15.67 -15.48
N PRO A 158 -13.82 -16.48 -14.51
CA PRO A 158 -13.40 -17.88 -14.36
C PRO A 158 -13.58 -18.74 -15.63
N ASP A 159 -14.55 -18.41 -16.49
CA ASP A 159 -14.77 -19.07 -17.79
C ASP A 159 -13.83 -18.58 -18.91
N GLY A 160 -12.84 -17.74 -18.58
CA GLY A 160 -11.87 -17.19 -19.52
C GLY A 160 -12.39 -16.04 -20.39
N LYS A 161 -13.64 -15.61 -20.24
CA LYS A 161 -14.18 -14.47 -21.01
C LYS A 161 -13.81 -13.13 -20.37
N PRO A 162 -13.65 -12.05 -21.14
CA PRO A 162 -13.50 -10.71 -20.58
C PRO A 162 -14.70 -10.36 -19.68
N GLY A 163 -14.42 -9.93 -18.46
CA GLY A 163 -15.40 -9.44 -17.51
C GLY A 163 -15.75 -7.97 -17.71
N GLU A 164 -16.52 -7.42 -16.77
CA GLU A 164 -16.96 -6.02 -16.80
C GLU A 164 -16.01 -5.06 -16.06
N ARG A 165 -15.16 -5.60 -15.17
CA ARG A 165 -14.19 -4.80 -14.39
C ARG A 165 -13.00 -4.41 -15.26
N PRO A 166 -12.81 -3.10 -15.53
CA PRO A 166 -11.65 -2.64 -16.28
C PRO A 166 -10.39 -2.69 -15.41
N ILE A 167 -9.24 -2.81 -16.06
CA ILE A 167 -7.92 -2.62 -15.45
C ILE A 167 -7.24 -1.48 -16.17
N LEU A 168 -6.76 -0.49 -15.41
CA LEU A 168 -5.94 0.59 -15.94
C LEU A 168 -4.47 0.15 -15.95
N PHE A 169 -3.84 0.28 -17.11
CA PHE A 169 -2.44 -0.07 -17.32
C PHE A 169 -1.63 1.15 -17.70
N VAL A 170 -0.39 1.20 -17.24
CA VAL A 170 0.62 2.11 -17.77
C VAL A 170 1.56 1.31 -18.64
N ARG A 171 1.74 1.76 -19.88
CA ARG A 171 2.80 1.26 -20.76
C ARG A 171 3.96 2.22 -20.70
N PHE A 172 5.13 1.68 -20.38
CA PHE A 172 6.39 2.38 -20.38
C PHE A 172 7.16 2.08 -21.66
N TYR A 173 7.82 3.11 -22.16
CA TYR A 173 8.60 3.10 -23.38
C TYR A 173 9.94 3.78 -23.15
N ASN A 174 10.96 3.45 -23.95
CA ASN A 174 12.19 4.25 -23.99
C ASN A 174 11.95 5.56 -24.78
N GLU A 175 12.99 6.39 -24.92
CA GLU A 175 12.92 7.63 -25.71
C GLU A 175 12.55 7.43 -27.19
N LYS A 176 12.81 6.24 -27.73
CA LYS A 176 12.51 5.85 -29.12
C LYS A 176 11.09 5.28 -29.28
N TRP A 177 10.29 5.28 -28.22
CA TRP A 177 8.96 4.65 -28.17
C TRP A 177 8.97 3.12 -28.33
N ASP A 178 10.09 2.45 -28.04
CA ASP A 178 10.13 0.99 -27.94
C ASP A 178 9.50 0.55 -26.61
N PRO A 179 8.64 -0.48 -26.61
CA PRO A 179 7.95 -0.92 -25.40
C PRO A 179 8.94 -1.57 -24.41
N ILE A 180 8.87 -1.15 -23.14
CA ILE A 180 9.66 -1.73 -22.04
C ILE A 180 8.77 -2.66 -21.22
N VAL A 181 7.73 -2.11 -20.60
CA VAL A 181 6.85 -2.85 -19.69
C VAL A 181 5.45 -2.26 -19.66
N ARG A 182 4.44 -3.12 -19.55
CA ARG A 182 3.06 -2.74 -19.21
C ARG A 182 2.76 -3.22 -17.80
N SER A 183 2.35 -2.31 -16.93
CA SER A 183 2.08 -2.58 -15.53
C SER A 183 0.69 -2.05 -15.12
N PRO A 184 -0.13 -2.79 -14.36
CA PRO A 184 -1.41 -2.29 -13.87
C PRO A 184 -1.21 -1.24 -12.76
N ILE A 185 -2.12 -0.28 -12.67
CA ILE A 185 -2.26 0.57 -11.48
C ILE A 185 -3.18 -0.18 -10.51
N SER A 186 -2.59 -1.03 -9.68
CA SER A 186 -3.33 -1.91 -8.78
C SER A 186 -3.35 -1.38 -7.34
N THR A 187 -4.13 -2.00 -6.46
CA THR A 187 -4.10 -1.65 -5.03
C THR A 187 -2.70 -1.87 -4.45
N ILE A 188 -2.02 -2.96 -4.82
CA ILE A 188 -0.66 -3.22 -4.34
C ILE A 188 0.33 -2.13 -4.77
N SER A 189 0.18 -1.59 -5.98
CA SER A 189 1.00 -0.48 -6.47
C SER A 189 0.90 0.76 -5.58
N LEU A 190 -0.30 1.05 -5.05
CA LEU A 190 -0.53 2.17 -4.15
C LEU A 190 0.09 1.94 -2.77
N LEU A 191 -0.08 0.73 -2.21
CA LEU A 191 0.48 0.34 -0.91
C LEU A 191 2.02 0.39 -0.93
N GLU A 192 2.64 -0.18 -1.95
CA GLU A 192 4.09 -0.14 -2.13
C GLU A 192 4.64 1.28 -2.28
N THR A 193 3.91 2.15 -2.98
CA THR A 193 4.34 3.54 -3.11
C THR A 193 4.41 4.24 -1.75
N GLY A 194 3.46 3.92 -0.85
CA GLY A 194 3.48 4.38 0.53
C GLY A 194 4.71 3.86 1.29
N ALA A 195 4.92 2.56 1.25
CA ALA A 195 6.02 1.89 1.95
C ALA A 195 7.40 2.34 1.45
N MET A 196 7.62 2.40 0.14
CA MET A 196 8.86 2.89 -0.45
C MET A 196 9.15 4.36 -0.11
N ALA A 197 8.11 5.22 -0.08
CA ALA A 197 8.29 6.60 0.36
C ALA A 197 8.72 6.68 1.84
N ALA A 198 8.18 5.82 2.70
CA ALA A 198 8.55 5.74 4.11
C ALA A 198 9.98 5.24 4.31
N GLU A 199 10.39 4.23 3.55
CA GLU A 199 11.76 3.73 3.50
C GLU A 199 12.75 4.82 3.09
N MET A 200 12.44 5.59 2.05
CA MET A 200 13.30 6.68 1.59
C MET A 200 13.46 7.78 2.64
N GLU A 201 12.38 8.15 3.34
CA GLU A 201 12.47 9.16 4.40
C GLU A 201 13.23 8.64 5.61
N ALA A 202 13.02 7.38 6.01
CA ALA A 202 13.75 6.77 7.12
C ALA A 202 15.25 6.66 6.83
N ALA A 203 15.63 6.18 5.65
CA ALA A 203 17.01 6.13 5.20
C ALA A 203 17.63 7.54 5.18
N ARG A 204 16.93 8.53 4.64
CA ARG A 204 17.40 9.91 4.61
C ARG A 204 17.60 10.51 6.00
N SER A 205 16.71 10.23 6.96
CA SER A 205 16.87 10.66 8.35
C SER A 205 18.16 10.11 8.97
N LEU A 206 18.41 8.82 8.78
CA LEU A 206 19.60 8.13 9.30
C LEU A 206 20.89 8.61 8.64
N LEU A 207 20.94 8.69 7.31
CA LEU A 207 22.12 9.10 6.55
C LEU A 207 22.60 10.51 6.94
N ARG A 208 21.68 11.45 7.20
CA ARG A 208 22.04 12.83 7.61
C ARG A 208 22.72 12.91 8.98
N ARG A 209 22.65 11.84 9.77
CA ARG A 209 23.26 11.74 11.10
C ARG A 209 24.67 11.16 11.08
N ILE A 210 25.14 10.64 9.94
CA ILE A 210 26.54 10.23 9.80
C ILE A 210 27.43 11.44 10.12
N GLU A 211 28.32 11.26 11.10
CA GLU A 211 29.21 12.29 11.62
C GLU A 211 30.24 12.72 10.58
N ASP A 212 30.93 11.75 9.99
CA ASP A 212 31.92 11.94 8.94
C ASP A 212 31.25 12.40 7.63
N GLU A 213 31.70 13.53 7.10
CA GLU A 213 31.10 14.16 5.93
C GLU A 213 31.36 13.38 4.63
N ASP A 214 32.55 12.83 4.45
CA ASP A 214 32.91 12.09 3.24
C ASP A 214 32.13 10.76 3.18
N GLN A 215 32.04 10.05 4.31
CA GLN A 215 31.23 8.84 4.42
C GLN A 215 29.75 9.13 4.18
N ARG A 216 29.24 10.24 4.72
CA ARG A 216 27.85 10.66 4.50
C ARG A 216 27.55 10.91 3.02
N ILE A 217 28.44 11.60 2.31
CA ILE A 217 28.27 11.89 0.88
C ILE A 217 28.24 10.58 0.08
N VAL A 218 29.20 9.68 0.31
CA VAL A 218 29.27 8.39 -0.38
C VAL A 218 28.04 7.53 -0.10
N ALA A 219 27.65 7.38 1.18
CA ALA A 219 26.50 6.58 1.58
C ALA A 219 25.18 7.13 0.99
N THR A 220 25.04 8.46 0.95
CA THR A 220 23.87 9.10 0.33
C THR A 220 23.83 8.85 -1.17
N SER A 221 24.96 8.97 -1.87
CA SER A 221 25.04 8.71 -3.31
C SER A 221 24.69 7.25 -3.65
N LEU A 222 25.19 6.29 -2.88
CA LEU A 222 24.87 4.86 -3.07
C LEU A 222 23.38 4.58 -2.83
N PHE A 223 22.80 5.21 -1.81
CA PHE A 223 21.36 5.07 -1.54
C PHE A 223 20.51 5.61 -2.69
N GLU A 224 20.86 6.78 -3.24
CA GLU A 224 20.16 7.38 -4.39
C GLU A 224 20.28 6.48 -5.63
N GLU A 225 21.46 5.95 -5.91
CA GLU A 225 21.68 5.02 -7.03
C GLU A 225 20.80 3.77 -6.91
N ASN A 226 20.77 3.14 -5.72
CA ASN A 226 19.92 1.98 -5.45
C ASN A 226 18.43 2.29 -5.64
N ALA A 227 17.97 3.47 -5.18
CA ALA A 227 16.59 3.92 -5.36
C ALA A 227 16.24 4.08 -6.85
N PHE A 228 17.17 4.58 -7.66
CA PHE A 228 17.01 4.67 -9.12
C PHE A 228 16.97 3.30 -9.79
N GLU A 229 17.84 2.39 -9.40
CA GLU A 229 17.84 1.01 -9.92
C GLU A 229 16.52 0.31 -9.64
N TYR A 230 15.98 0.45 -8.43
CA TYR A 230 14.66 -0.07 -8.08
C TYR A 230 13.57 0.55 -8.96
N LEU A 231 13.52 1.88 -9.06
CA LEU A 231 12.51 2.60 -9.83
C LEU A 231 12.50 2.10 -11.28
N TYR A 232 13.66 2.05 -11.94
CA TYR A 232 13.81 1.70 -13.35
C TYR A 232 13.99 0.19 -13.63
N ASN A 233 13.65 -0.67 -12.68
CA ASN A 233 13.66 -2.12 -12.90
C ASN A 233 12.32 -2.59 -13.55
N PRO A 234 12.33 -3.10 -14.80
CA PRO A 234 11.10 -3.57 -15.47
C PRO A 234 10.39 -4.71 -14.75
N ASN A 235 11.12 -5.51 -13.97
CA ASN A 235 10.56 -6.64 -13.22
C ASN A 235 9.87 -6.20 -11.92
N LEU A 236 10.12 -4.97 -11.47
CA LEU A 236 9.53 -4.39 -10.24
C LEU A 236 8.50 -3.29 -10.54
N THR A 237 8.14 -3.10 -11.81
CA THR A 237 7.29 -1.97 -12.22
C THR A 237 5.87 -2.02 -11.66
N GLU A 238 5.36 -3.16 -11.20
CA GLU A 238 4.06 -3.20 -10.48
C GLU A 238 4.10 -2.39 -9.18
N TYR A 239 5.28 -2.24 -8.58
CA TYR A 239 5.49 -1.55 -7.30
C TYR A 239 5.97 -0.11 -7.50
N SER A 240 6.57 0.20 -8.66
CA SER A 240 7.05 1.54 -8.99
C SER A 240 6.17 2.32 -9.98
N VAL A 241 5.11 1.72 -10.54
CA VAL A 241 4.26 2.35 -11.58
C VAL A 241 3.68 3.70 -11.15
N CYS A 242 3.25 3.84 -9.90
CA CYS A 242 2.69 5.08 -9.38
C CYS A 242 3.74 6.19 -9.27
N ALA A 243 4.94 5.87 -8.77
CA ALA A 243 6.06 6.81 -8.71
C ALA A 243 6.50 7.26 -10.12
N HIS A 244 6.59 6.32 -11.07
CA HIS A 244 6.89 6.63 -12.47
C HIS A 244 5.85 7.53 -13.14
N LEU A 245 4.56 7.27 -12.90
CA LEU A 245 3.49 8.12 -13.42
C LEU A 245 3.63 9.55 -12.91
N VAL A 246 3.94 9.73 -11.62
CA VAL A 246 4.15 11.03 -11.00
C VAL A 246 5.41 11.69 -11.56
N ALA A 247 6.54 10.96 -11.65
CA ALA A 247 7.78 11.47 -12.24
C ALA A 247 7.54 12.02 -13.65
N ASN A 248 6.84 11.25 -14.50
CA ASN A 248 6.49 11.68 -15.86
C ASN A 248 5.48 12.84 -15.89
N ARG A 249 4.48 12.84 -14.99
CA ARG A 249 3.43 13.86 -14.96
C ARG A 249 3.97 15.24 -14.58
N PHE A 250 4.88 15.28 -13.61
CA PHE A 250 5.39 16.51 -13.02
C PHE A 250 6.84 16.82 -13.43
N ASN A 251 7.41 16.03 -14.35
CA ASN A 251 8.78 16.17 -14.86
C ASN A 251 9.83 16.20 -13.73
N VAL A 252 9.77 15.21 -12.84
CA VAL A 252 10.68 15.05 -11.70
C VAL A 252 11.66 13.91 -11.97
N SER A 253 12.95 14.20 -11.83
CA SER A 253 14.02 13.19 -11.94
C SER A 253 14.37 12.53 -10.62
N GLU A 254 14.09 13.15 -9.48
CA GLU A 254 14.43 12.63 -8.14
C GLU A 254 13.45 11.53 -7.70
N ALA A 255 13.96 10.31 -7.49
CA ALA A 255 13.15 9.17 -7.05
C ALA A 255 12.42 9.44 -5.72
N THR A 256 13.13 9.98 -4.73
CA THR A 256 12.56 10.31 -3.40
C THR A 256 11.36 11.26 -3.50
N LEU A 257 11.47 12.31 -4.32
CA LEU A 257 10.38 13.26 -4.52
C LEU A 257 9.20 12.61 -5.26
N ALA A 258 9.47 11.77 -6.26
CA ALA A 258 8.45 11.04 -7.00
C ALA A 258 7.66 10.06 -6.11
N PHE A 259 8.35 9.28 -5.27
CA PHE A 259 7.70 8.37 -4.32
C PHE A 259 6.93 9.13 -3.24
N TRP A 260 7.49 10.19 -2.66
CA TRP A 260 6.78 11.03 -1.70
C TRP A 260 5.46 11.55 -2.26
N ALA A 261 5.53 12.17 -3.44
CA ALA A 261 4.37 12.76 -4.12
C ALA A 261 3.32 11.71 -4.49
N ALA A 262 3.76 10.57 -5.00
CA ALA A 262 2.89 9.45 -5.31
C ALA A 262 2.24 8.87 -4.04
N SER A 263 2.96 8.80 -2.91
CA SER A 263 2.41 8.32 -1.64
C SER A 263 1.27 9.22 -1.13
N VAL A 264 1.38 10.53 -1.31
CA VAL A 264 0.35 11.49 -0.91
C VAL A 264 -0.93 11.29 -1.73
N ILE A 265 -0.81 11.13 -3.05
CA ILE A 265 -1.97 10.84 -3.92
C ILE A 265 -2.55 9.46 -3.61
N ALA A 266 -1.69 8.45 -3.36
CA ALA A 266 -2.12 7.10 -3.01
C ALA A 266 -2.93 7.07 -1.71
N LYS A 267 -2.47 7.76 -0.66
CA LYS A 267 -3.21 7.91 0.61
C LYS A 267 -4.55 8.59 0.41
N VAL A 268 -4.63 9.60 -0.46
CA VAL A 268 -5.92 10.24 -0.78
C VAL A 268 -6.87 9.27 -1.49
N ALA A 269 -6.35 8.45 -2.41
CA ALA A 269 -7.15 7.44 -3.08
C ALA A 269 -7.61 6.31 -2.13
N LEU A 270 -6.76 5.85 -1.22
CA LEU A 270 -7.05 4.80 -0.24
C LEU A 270 -8.05 5.26 0.83
N ASN A 271 -8.08 6.55 1.17
CA ASN A 271 -9.01 7.13 2.14
C ASN A 271 -10.31 7.66 1.53
N ALA A 272 -10.51 7.53 0.22
CA ALA A 272 -11.71 8.01 -0.44
C ALA A 272 -12.96 7.19 -0.05
N SER A 273 -13.98 7.89 0.45
CA SER A 273 -15.30 7.34 0.73
C SER A 273 -16.06 6.98 -0.55
N LEU A 274 -17.11 6.16 -0.42
CA LEU A 274 -17.99 5.85 -1.55
C LEU A 274 -18.62 7.12 -2.15
N ASP A 275 -18.90 8.13 -1.30
CA ASP A 275 -19.44 9.42 -1.73
C ASP A 275 -18.43 10.22 -2.57
N VAL A 276 -17.15 10.16 -2.22
CA VAL A 276 -16.07 10.78 -3.00
C VAL A 276 -15.99 10.12 -4.39
N PHE A 277 -15.98 8.78 -4.47
CA PHE A 277 -16.00 8.07 -5.74
C PHE A 277 -17.21 8.45 -6.61
N ALA A 278 -18.41 8.46 -6.00
CA ALA A 278 -19.64 8.84 -6.70
C ALA A 278 -19.59 10.29 -7.22
N THR A 279 -19.05 11.21 -6.41
CA THR A 279 -18.92 12.63 -6.77
C THR A 279 -17.92 12.84 -7.90
N VAL A 280 -16.75 12.20 -7.84
CA VAL A 280 -15.74 12.23 -8.91
C VAL A 280 -16.31 11.64 -10.20
N LEU A 281 -16.98 10.49 -10.13
CA LEU A 281 -17.61 9.85 -11.28
C LEU A 281 -18.67 10.75 -11.93
N LYS A 282 -19.50 11.41 -11.13
CA LYS A 282 -20.53 12.35 -11.61
C LYS A 282 -19.90 13.53 -12.38
N ASN A 283 -18.75 14.01 -11.92
CA ASN A 283 -18.07 15.19 -12.50
C ASN A 283 -16.88 14.84 -13.42
N ILE A 284 -16.72 13.57 -13.81
CA ILE A 284 -15.56 13.08 -14.58
C ILE A 284 -15.38 13.76 -15.94
N ARG A 285 -16.42 14.40 -16.48
CA ARG A 285 -16.33 15.16 -17.74
C ARG A 285 -15.31 16.31 -17.66
N VAL A 286 -15.10 16.89 -16.48
CA VAL A 286 -14.10 17.96 -16.27
C VAL A 286 -12.69 17.41 -16.54
N TYR A 287 -12.41 16.19 -16.08
CA TYR A 287 -11.15 15.50 -16.38
C TYR A 287 -11.00 15.22 -17.87
N PHE A 288 -12.01 14.63 -18.49
CA PHE A 288 -11.98 14.32 -19.92
C PHE A 288 -11.74 15.56 -20.80
N ALA A 289 -12.38 16.68 -20.47
CA ALA A 289 -12.10 17.95 -21.13
C ALA A 289 -10.65 18.41 -20.92
N GLY A 290 -10.13 18.30 -19.70
CA GLY A 290 -8.76 18.69 -19.35
C GLY A 290 -7.66 17.86 -20.03
N VAL A 291 -7.92 16.58 -20.31
CA VAL A 291 -6.96 15.68 -20.98
C VAL A 291 -7.28 15.42 -22.46
N GLY A 292 -8.30 16.08 -23.01
CA GLY A 292 -8.69 15.92 -24.41
C GLY A 292 -9.28 14.56 -24.77
N LEU A 293 -9.88 13.85 -23.81
CA LEU A 293 -10.48 12.52 -24.01
C LEU A 293 -11.98 12.65 -24.34
N ARG A 294 -12.47 11.94 -25.36
CA ARG A 294 -13.91 11.97 -25.68
C ARG A 294 -14.69 10.96 -24.84
N TYR A 295 -15.88 11.34 -24.39
CA TYR A 295 -16.72 10.51 -23.52
C TYR A 295 -17.07 9.13 -24.10
N SER A 296 -17.07 9.01 -25.44
CA SER A 296 -17.36 7.79 -26.19
C SER A 296 -16.16 6.87 -26.39
N GLU A 297 -14.94 7.33 -26.12
CA GLU A 297 -13.71 6.54 -26.27
C GLU A 297 -13.64 5.42 -25.22
N ASP A 298 -12.95 4.34 -25.57
CA ASP A 298 -12.94 3.14 -24.73
C ASP A 298 -12.17 3.36 -23.44
N GLU A 299 -11.11 4.19 -23.46
CA GLU A 299 -10.42 4.63 -22.25
C GLU A 299 -11.37 5.42 -21.32
N ALA A 300 -12.20 6.31 -21.86
CA ALA A 300 -13.16 7.08 -21.07
C ALA A 300 -14.23 6.17 -20.44
N LYS A 301 -14.67 5.13 -21.15
CA LYS A 301 -15.59 4.11 -20.61
C LYS A 301 -14.92 3.30 -19.50
N ALA A 302 -13.67 2.89 -19.70
CA ALA A 302 -12.91 2.12 -18.71
C ALA A 302 -12.68 2.93 -17.42
N ILE A 303 -12.24 4.19 -17.52
CA ILE A 303 -12.06 5.07 -16.35
C ILE A 303 -13.37 5.21 -15.57
N ARG A 304 -14.49 5.48 -16.25
CA ARG A 304 -15.81 5.58 -15.58
C ARG A 304 -16.22 4.30 -14.87
N ARG A 305 -16.02 3.16 -15.53
CA ARG A 305 -16.33 1.85 -14.94
C ARG A 305 -15.41 1.53 -13.76
N ALA A 306 -14.15 1.91 -13.80
CA ALA A 306 -13.20 1.71 -12.70
C ALA A 306 -13.62 2.54 -11.48
N LEU A 307 -13.91 3.83 -11.68
CA LEU A 307 -14.42 4.72 -10.63
C LEU A 307 -15.77 4.23 -10.06
N GLY A 308 -16.68 3.73 -10.92
CA GLY A 308 -17.94 3.13 -10.47
C GLY A 308 -17.78 1.80 -9.71
N ASN A 309 -16.61 1.16 -9.81
CA ASN A 309 -16.22 0.02 -9.00
C ASN A 309 -15.41 0.42 -7.76
N ASN A 310 -15.27 1.72 -7.48
CA ASN A 310 -14.49 2.29 -6.39
C ASN A 310 -13.01 1.88 -6.42
N ASP A 311 -12.43 1.81 -7.61
CA ASP A 311 -11.04 1.41 -7.82
C ASP A 311 -10.06 2.53 -7.38
N PRO A 312 -9.22 2.32 -6.34
CA PRO A 312 -8.28 3.33 -5.88
C PRO A 312 -7.22 3.71 -6.91
N GLY A 313 -6.80 2.77 -7.77
CA GLY A 313 -5.83 3.04 -8.84
C GLY A 313 -6.37 3.99 -9.90
N ALA A 314 -7.65 3.86 -10.24
CA ALA A 314 -8.34 4.80 -11.13
C ALA A 314 -8.49 6.19 -10.52
N LEU A 315 -8.81 6.26 -9.23
CA LEU A 315 -8.90 7.54 -8.53
C LEU A 315 -7.53 8.22 -8.43
N PHE A 316 -6.49 7.47 -8.07
CA PHE A 316 -5.09 7.94 -8.08
C PHE A 316 -4.73 8.55 -9.43
N TYR A 317 -4.99 7.83 -10.52
CA TYR A 317 -4.65 8.27 -11.87
C TYR A 317 -5.37 9.57 -12.25
N VAL A 318 -6.68 9.62 -12.00
CA VAL A 318 -7.51 10.79 -12.33
C VAL A 318 -7.12 12.03 -11.52
N ILE A 319 -6.81 11.88 -10.23
CA ILE A 319 -6.31 12.98 -9.39
C ILE A 319 -4.95 13.47 -9.91
N CYS A 320 -4.00 12.56 -10.11
CA CYS A 320 -2.64 12.88 -10.58
C CYS A 320 -2.65 13.69 -11.88
N PHE A 321 -3.47 13.30 -12.86
CA PHE A 321 -3.56 14.00 -14.13
C PHE A 321 -4.44 15.26 -14.11
N MET A 322 -5.28 15.45 -13.08
CA MET A 322 -6.04 16.68 -12.87
C MET A 322 -5.21 17.79 -12.20
N MET A 323 -4.19 17.41 -11.42
CA MET A 323 -3.27 18.34 -10.77
C MET A 323 -2.45 19.14 -11.79
N HIS A 324 -2.02 20.34 -11.38
CA HIS A 324 -1.16 21.22 -12.17
C HIS A 324 0.22 20.60 -12.40
N GLY A 325 0.74 20.64 -13.63
CA GLY A 325 2.01 19.98 -13.99
C GLY A 325 3.25 20.52 -13.26
N ASP A 326 3.18 21.72 -12.70
CA ASP A 326 4.27 22.37 -11.94
C ASP A 326 4.05 22.32 -10.41
N ALA A 327 3.15 21.47 -9.93
CA ALA A 327 2.75 21.42 -8.53
C ALA A 327 3.85 20.96 -7.56
N LEU A 328 4.87 20.22 -8.04
CA LEU A 328 5.93 19.64 -7.21
C LEU A 328 7.09 20.58 -6.85
N LYS A 329 6.86 21.90 -6.85
CA LYS A 329 7.84 22.90 -6.42
C LYS A 329 8.19 22.77 -4.92
N ASN A 330 7.19 22.50 -4.09
CA ASN A 330 7.33 22.24 -2.66
C ASN A 330 6.09 21.52 -2.11
N PRO A 331 6.14 20.99 -0.86
CA PRO A 331 5.01 20.27 -0.29
C PRO A 331 3.70 21.06 -0.21
N VAL A 332 3.77 22.37 0.07
CA VAL A 332 2.59 23.23 0.20
C VAL A 332 1.91 23.43 -1.17
N SER A 333 2.68 23.71 -2.23
CA SER A 333 2.13 23.84 -3.57
C SER A 333 1.52 22.54 -4.08
N PHE A 334 2.13 21.41 -3.73
CA PHE A 334 1.61 20.11 -4.11
C PHE A 334 0.27 19.81 -3.42
N GLY A 335 0.18 20.01 -2.10
CA GLY A 335 -1.06 19.87 -1.34
C GLY A 335 -2.16 20.81 -1.86
N ALA A 336 -1.83 22.08 -2.13
CA ALA A 336 -2.79 23.03 -2.70
C ALA A 336 -3.31 22.58 -4.08
N SER A 337 -2.42 22.09 -4.96
CA SER A 337 -2.81 21.56 -6.27
C SER A 337 -3.72 20.34 -6.16
N LEU A 338 -3.48 19.47 -5.19
CA LEU A 338 -4.33 18.32 -4.90
C LEU A 338 -5.73 18.76 -4.45
N VAL A 339 -5.81 19.69 -3.49
CA VAL A 339 -7.08 20.25 -3.02
C VAL A 339 -7.86 20.91 -4.16
N VAL A 340 -7.17 21.66 -5.03
CA VAL A 340 -7.78 22.28 -6.22
C VAL A 340 -8.28 21.21 -7.20
N ALA A 341 -7.51 20.14 -7.42
CA ALA A 341 -7.93 19.03 -8.28
C ALA A 341 -9.18 18.33 -7.74
N MET A 342 -9.25 18.07 -6.44
CA MET A 342 -10.44 17.51 -5.77
C MET A 342 -11.65 18.45 -5.89
N ALA A 343 -11.44 19.76 -5.69
CA ALA A 343 -12.50 20.75 -5.82
C ALA A 343 -13.05 20.84 -7.25
N ARG A 344 -12.23 20.64 -8.29
CA ARG A 344 -12.70 20.55 -9.69
C ARG A 344 -13.61 19.36 -9.95
N PHE A 345 -13.48 18.29 -9.17
CA PHE A 345 -14.43 17.18 -9.17
C PHE A 345 -15.67 17.42 -8.30
N GLY A 346 -15.78 18.58 -7.66
CA GLY A 346 -16.87 18.91 -6.73
C GLY A 346 -16.68 18.34 -5.33
N VAL A 347 -15.45 17.94 -4.97
CA VAL A 347 -15.13 17.39 -3.64
C VAL A 347 -14.43 18.47 -2.81
N HIS A 348 -15.12 19.04 -1.83
CA HIS A 348 -14.48 19.87 -0.82
C HIS A 348 -13.67 18.99 0.13
N PHE A 349 -12.41 19.35 0.37
CA PHE A 349 -11.46 18.48 1.08
C PHE A 349 -11.94 18.13 2.50
N GLU A 350 -12.21 19.12 3.35
CA GLU A 350 -12.71 18.85 4.71
C GLU A 350 -14.15 18.31 4.72
N LYS A 351 -15.09 19.04 4.09
CA LYS A 351 -16.53 18.76 4.18
C LYS A 351 -16.98 17.48 3.46
N ASN A 352 -16.37 17.15 2.32
CA ASN A 352 -16.75 15.99 1.54
C ASN A 352 -15.75 14.86 1.68
N TYR A 353 -14.44 15.12 1.64
CA TYR A 353 -13.46 14.03 1.68
C TYR A 353 -13.19 13.53 3.11
N GLU A 354 -12.74 14.39 4.03
CA GLU A 354 -12.42 13.96 5.41
C GLU A 354 -13.66 13.50 6.17
N ARG A 355 -14.72 14.33 6.18
CA ARG A 355 -15.93 14.02 6.95
C ARG A 355 -16.59 12.71 6.53
N THR A 356 -16.81 12.50 5.22
CA THR A 356 -17.52 11.29 4.76
C THR A 356 -16.64 10.04 4.93
N ALA A 357 -15.32 10.18 4.87
CA ALA A 357 -14.41 9.08 5.18
C ALA A 357 -14.49 8.70 6.66
N LEU A 358 -14.53 9.67 7.57
CA LEU A 358 -14.70 9.42 9.01
C LEU A 358 -16.08 8.85 9.34
N ASP A 359 -17.16 9.34 8.72
CA ASP A 359 -18.52 8.82 8.90
C ASP A 359 -18.59 7.34 8.43
N GLU A 360 -18.02 7.03 7.25
CA GLU A 360 -17.96 5.66 6.75
C GLU A 360 -17.09 4.76 7.64
N ALA A 361 -15.93 5.26 8.07
CA ALA A 361 -15.03 4.54 8.97
C ALA A 361 -15.69 4.23 10.32
N GLN A 362 -16.44 5.18 10.88
CA GLN A 362 -17.18 4.99 12.12
C GLN A 362 -18.27 3.92 11.98
N SER A 363 -18.96 3.88 10.84
CA SER A 363 -19.95 2.83 10.54
C SER A 363 -19.28 1.45 10.41
N ILE A 364 -18.11 1.39 9.78
CA ILE A 364 -17.33 0.15 9.65
C ILE A 364 -16.85 -0.32 11.02
N PHE A 365 -16.25 0.57 11.81
CA PHE A 365 -15.75 0.24 13.15
C PHE A 365 -16.88 -0.22 14.08
N ALA A 366 -18.06 0.41 14.02
CA ALA A 366 -19.21 0.01 14.81
C ALA A 366 -19.68 -1.43 14.53
N GLU A 367 -19.45 -1.93 13.31
CA GLU A 367 -19.71 -3.33 12.94
C GLU A 367 -18.60 -4.26 13.46
N ILE A 368 -17.33 -3.90 13.27
CA ILE A 368 -16.19 -4.78 13.57
C ILE A 368 -15.89 -4.89 15.06
N LYS A 369 -16.16 -3.84 15.86
CA LYS A 369 -15.82 -3.81 17.29
C LYS A 369 -16.48 -4.94 18.11
N GLU A 370 -17.58 -5.50 17.61
CA GLU A 370 -18.31 -6.61 18.25
C GLU A 370 -17.87 -7.99 17.68
N SER A 371 -16.72 -8.03 16.98
CA SER A 371 -16.17 -9.26 16.41
C SER A 371 -15.86 -10.29 17.50
N SER A 372 -16.18 -11.56 17.23
CA SER A 372 -15.75 -12.68 18.08
C SER A 372 -14.25 -12.97 17.98
N PHE A 373 -13.56 -12.35 17.02
CA PHE A 373 -12.09 -12.37 16.88
C PHE A 373 -11.52 -11.10 17.52
N ASP A 374 -10.89 -11.22 18.69
CA ASP A 374 -10.31 -10.12 19.48
C ASP A 374 -9.21 -9.40 18.68
N THR A 375 -8.39 -10.14 17.94
CA THR A 375 -7.35 -9.57 17.06
C THR A 375 -7.97 -8.57 16.07
N ILE A 376 -9.07 -8.95 15.40
CA ILE A 376 -9.72 -8.06 14.43
C ILE A 376 -10.30 -6.83 15.14
N ALA A 377 -11.00 -7.02 16.26
CA ALA A 377 -11.61 -5.91 17.00
C ALA A 377 -10.55 -4.91 17.49
N ARG A 378 -9.44 -5.42 18.05
CA ARG A 378 -8.34 -4.61 18.56
C ARG A 378 -7.61 -3.86 17.46
N VAL A 379 -7.28 -4.54 16.35
CA VAL A 379 -6.65 -3.92 15.17
C VAL A 379 -7.57 -2.88 14.54
N ALA A 380 -8.87 -3.14 14.45
CA ALA A 380 -9.83 -2.17 13.91
C ALA A 380 -9.99 -0.93 14.80
N SER A 381 -9.96 -1.10 16.14
CA SER A 381 -9.98 0.04 17.07
C SER A 381 -8.73 0.90 16.94
N ALA A 382 -7.55 0.27 16.92
CA ALA A 382 -6.28 0.94 16.71
C ALA A 382 -6.22 1.64 15.35
N GLY A 383 -6.68 0.96 14.29
CA GLY A 383 -6.72 1.47 12.93
C GLY A 383 -7.67 2.66 12.77
N PHE A 384 -8.84 2.63 13.42
CA PHE A 384 -9.77 3.76 13.43
C PHE A 384 -9.16 5.00 14.12
N GLU A 385 -8.45 4.82 15.23
CA GLU A 385 -7.76 5.93 15.90
C GLU A 385 -6.58 6.47 15.09
N ASN A 386 -5.82 5.59 14.42
CA ASN A 386 -4.78 5.99 13.49
C ASN A 386 -5.35 6.79 12.30
N LEU A 387 -6.48 6.35 11.73
CA LEU A 387 -7.18 7.07 10.66
C LEU A 387 -7.49 8.51 11.07
N ASN A 388 -8.05 8.70 12.27
CA ASN A 388 -8.37 10.03 12.81
C ASN A 388 -7.14 10.94 12.94
N LYS A 389 -5.94 10.37 13.15
CA LYS A 389 -4.68 11.13 13.22
C LYS A 389 -4.11 11.47 11.85
N MET A 390 -4.34 10.64 10.83
CA MET A 390 -3.70 10.79 9.51
C MET A 390 -4.58 11.44 8.45
N ILE A 391 -5.91 11.35 8.59
CA ILE A 391 -6.82 11.88 7.57
C ILE A 391 -6.69 13.41 7.46
N GLY A 392 -6.76 13.93 6.24
CA GLY A 392 -6.59 15.36 5.97
C GLY A 392 -5.14 15.82 5.86
N GLY A 393 -4.17 15.02 6.32
CA GLY A 393 -2.74 15.32 6.22
C GLY A 393 -2.15 15.07 4.83
N PHE A 394 -1.23 15.94 4.40
CA PHE A 394 -0.42 15.78 3.18
C PHE A 394 1.03 15.35 3.45
N GLY A 395 1.29 14.79 4.64
CA GLY A 395 2.61 14.42 5.11
C GLY A 395 2.93 12.92 5.03
N MET A 396 4.18 12.59 5.33
CA MET A 396 4.57 11.22 5.62
C MET A 396 3.90 10.72 6.91
N LEU A 397 3.73 9.40 7.03
CA LEU A 397 3.18 8.81 8.24
C LEU A 397 4.18 9.02 9.37
N LYS A 398 3.73 9.62 10.47
CA LYS A 398 4.50 9.70 11.70
C LYS A 398 4.21 8.45 12.53
N LEU A 399 4.92 7.36 12.23
CA LEU A 399 4.69 6.03 12.83
C LEU A 399 4.84 6.02 14.36
N THR A 400 5.64 6.93 14.92
CA THR A 400 5.79 7.15 16.37
C THR A 400 4.53 7.65 17.07
N ASP A 401 3.54 8.17 16.33
CA ASP A 401 2.25 8.59 16.86
C ASP A 401 1.14 7.53 16.65
N MET A 402 1.47 6.41 16.00
CA MET A 402 0.50 5.39 15.57
C MET A 402 0.45 4.20 16.52
N HIS A 403 -0.70 3.53 16.55
CA HIS A 403 -0.83 2.24 17.22
C HIS A 403 -0.31 1.14 16.29
N LEU A 404 0.78 0.49 16.68
CA LEU A 404 1.52 -0.48 15.86
C LEU A 404 1.75 -1.77 16.67
N PRO A 405 1.52 -2.96 16.09
CA PRO A 405 1.80 -4.21 16.79
C PRO A 405 3.31 -4.43 16.89
N PRO A 406 3.76 -5.34 17.75
CA PRO A 406 5.09 -5.91 17.66
C PRO A 406 5.29 -6.61 16.30
N VAL A 407 6.55 -6.90 15.96
CA VAL A 407 6.89 -7.66 14.76
C VAL A 407 7.42 -9.05 15.11
N LEU A 408 7.27 -10.00 14.19
CA LEU A 408 7.88 -11.31 14.27
C LEU A 408 9.18 -11.34 13.46
N LEU A 409 10.28 -11.70 14.11
CA LEU A 409 11.61 -11.80 13.49
C LEU A 409 11.86 -13.19 12.87
N GLY A 410 12.90 -13.30 12.04
CA GLY A 410 13.30 -14.55 11.39
C GLY A 410 13.67 -15.68 12.36
N ASP A 411 14.15 -15.33 13.56
CA ASP A 411 14.44 -16.25 14.67
C ASP A 411 13.19 -16.64 15.49
N SER A 412 11.99 -16.26 15.01
CA SER A 412 10.68 -16.50 15.64
C SER A 412 10.49 -15.79 16.99
N LYS A 413 11.28 -14.76 17.30
CA LYS A 413 11.05 -13.90 18.46
C LYS A 413 10.27 -12.65 18.07
N GLN A 414 9.58 -12.10 19.06
CA GLN A 414 8.84 -10.85 18.94
C GLN A 414 9.74 -9.67 19.32
N HIS A 415 9.67 -8.58 18.57
CA HIS A 415 10.32 -7.31 18.91
C HIS A 415 9.34 -6.15 18.82
N ASP A 416 9.43 -5.21 19.75
CA ASP A 416 8.58 -4.03 19.80
C ASP A 416 9.41 -2.79 19.44
N PHE A 417 9.25 -2.31 18.20
CA PHE A 417 9.87 -1.07 17.75
C PHE A 417 9.15 0.17 18.28
N HIS A 418 7.91 0.05 18.78
CA HIS A 418 7.12 1.17 19.28
C HIS A 418 6.60 0.91 20.70
N PRO A 419 7.50 0.85 21.70
CA PRO A 419 7.14 0.52 23.08
C PRO A 419 6.49 1.68 23.84
N ALA A 420 5.96 2.69 23.16
CA ALA A 420 5.36 3.87 23.80
C ALA A 420 4.02 3.52 24.47
N ASP A 421 3.69 4.13 25.60
CA ASP A 421 2.45 3.81 26.33
C ASP A 421 1.19 4.29 25.60
N ILE A 422 1.35 5.24 24.66
CA ILE A 422 0.26 5.65 23.76
C ILE A 422 -0.11 4.54 22.77
N ASN A 423 0.75 3.53 22.55
CA ASN A 423 0.53 2.47 21.58
C ASN A 423 -0.38 1.38 22.16
N LYS A 424 -1.63 1.31 21.69
CA LYS A 424 -2.62 0.32 22.14
C LYS A 424 -2.33 -1.11 21.69
N LEU A 425 -1.48 -1.27 20.67
CA LEU A 425 -1.07 -2.57 20.17
C LEU A 425 0.28 -3.02 20.75
N LYS A 426 0.90 -2.22 21.61
CA LYS A 426 2.13 -2.57 22.34
C LYS A 426 1.96 -3.91 23.06
N GLY A 427 2.96 -4.79 22.90
CA GLY A 427 3.01 -6.07 23.61
C GLY A 427 1.89 -7.07 23.28
N VAL A 428 1.14 -6.88 22.19
CA VAL A 428 0.22 -7.92 21.69
C VAL A 428 0.98 -9.22 21.45
N ASP A 429 0.40 -10.35 21.85
CA ASP A 429 0.94 -11.67 21.59
C ASP A 429 0.65 -12.08 20.13
N LEU A 430 1.69 -12.03 19.29
CA LEU A 430 1.56 -12.34 17.86
C LEU A 430 1.22 -13.82 17.61
N GLU A 431 1.65 -14.73 18.48
CA GLU A 431 1.39 -16.15 18.33
C GLU A 431 -0.09 -16.45 18.60
N ALA A 432 -0.62 -15.93 19.71
CA ALA A 432 -2.04 -16.04 20.04
C ALA A 432 -2.91 -15.39 18.95
N SER A 433 -2.52 -14.20 18.49
CA SER A 433 -3.24 -13.47 17.43
C SER A 433 -3.26 -14.27 16.11
N TYR A 434 -2.13 -14.86 15.72
CA TYR A 434 -2.08 -15.69 14.51
C TYR A 434 -2.99 -16.92 14.60
N PHE A 435 -2.94 -17.65 15.72
CA PHE A 435 -3.74 -18.87 15.86
C PHE A 435 -5.25 -18.57 15.88
N GLU A 436 -5.67 -17.49 16.56
CA GLU A 436 -7.05 -17.02 16.52
C GLU A 436 -7.52 -16.78 15.07
N MET A 437 -6.70 -16.12 14.26
CA MET A 437 -7.04 -15.73 12.90
C MET A 437 -6.93 -16.88 11.88
N SER A 438 -6.08 -17.87 12.15
CA SER A 438 -5.75 -18.96 11.22
C SER A 438 -6.97 -19.82 10.84
N GLU A 439 -7.89 -20.06 11.78
CA GLU A 439 -9.10 -20.85 11.52
C GLU A 439 -10.03 -20.16 10.51
N GLY A 440 -10.28 -18.86 10.73
CA GLY A 440 -11.09 -18.06 9.81
C GLY A 440 -10.47 -17.95 8.43
N GLN A 441 -9.14 -17.79 8.38
CA GLN A 441 -8.37 -17.78 7.14
C GLN A 441 -8.53 -19.09 6.37
N GLU A 442 -8.29 -20.24 7.01
CA GLU A 442 -8.33 -21.56 6.37
C GLU A 442 -9.74 -21.87 5.83
N ARG A 443 -10.78 -21.62 6.64
CA ARG A 443 -12.18 -21.81 6.23
C ARG A 443 -12.52 -20.99 4.98
N MET A 444 -12.17 -19.70 4.99
CA MET A 444 -12.42 -18.81 3.85
C MET A 444 -11.70 -19.27 2.59
N GLN A 445 -10.45 -19.74 2.71
CA GLN A 445 -9.66 -20.21 1.58
C GLN A 445 -10.23 -21.51 1.00
N ASN A 446 -10.53 -22.49 1.85
CA ASN A 446 -11.10 -23.77 1.44
C ASN A 446 -12.43 -23.57 0.70
N PHE A 447 -13.32 -22.72 1.23
CA PHE A 447 -14.57 -22.39 0.56
C PHE A 447 -14.35 -21.66 -0.78
N GLY A 448 -13.44 -20.68 -0.79
CA GLY A 448 -13.09 -19.94 -2.00
C GLY A 448 -12.56 -20.85 -3.11
N ASP A 449 -11.75 -21.84 -2.78
CA ASP A 449 -11.22 -22.80 -3.76
C ASP A 449 -12.29 -23.77 -4.28
N ALA A 450 -13.26 -24.14 -3.45
CA ALA A 450 -14.36 -25.00 -3.84
C ALA A 450 -15.35 -24.32 -4.80
N CYS A 451 -15.36 -22.99 -4.88
CA CYS A 451 -16.21 -22.24 -5.78
C CYS A 451 -15.70 -22.26 -7.24
N ILE A 452 -16.40 -23.01 -8.10
CA ILE A 452 -16.13 -23.17 -9.54
C ILE A 452 -16.66 -21.99 -10.37
#